data_AF-C5E3S1-F1
#
_entry.id   AF-C5E3S1-F1
#
_cell.length_a   1.000
_cell.length_b   1.000
_cell.length_c   1.000
_cell.angle_alpha   90.00
_cell.angle_beta   90.00
_cell.angle_gamma   90.00
#
_symmetry.space_group_name_H-M   'P 1'
#
loop_
_entity.id
_entity.type
_entity.pdbx_description
1 polymer ?
#
loop_
_entity_poly.entity_id
_entity_poly.type
_entity_poly.pdbx_seq_one_letter_code
_entity_poly.pdbx_strand_id
1 'polypeptide(L)'
;MLFKQIALAALLGVTSVLALSAKQPHVAFVTSKQQPVALRTISDQFQKFDKPLVVERQNDTIEFAFSIEREQKPQHASLALGLVERGIEAHYSPIIKDNEKEGMSTYKFRIPIERLSDSLLHYGAELHEPLTASLLLANKNGGSDNVFVELFDLSLAFEINRKLSLPARFQPLPEIKHIFNAPPTIVSSWFAQMFSFIILGCVLSLLLVWLKAGIFSSAKLPLNTVIAIYYLGFVGAIIGLEYVFTQYYLGASIFKTLENAFYVSAPGLLIGCKLLVSLTK
;
A
#
# COMPACT_ATOMS: atom_id res chain seq x y z
N MET A 1 -0.73 3.18 93.88
CA MET A 1 0.18 2.80 92.78
C MET A 1 -0.37 1.58 92.06
N LEU A 2 -0.14 1.50 90.75
CA LEU A 2 0.03 0.27 89.98
C LEU A 2 -1.11 -0.41 89.19
N PHE A 3 -2.38 0.03 89.20
CA PHE A 3 -3.39 -0.61 88.31
C PHE A 3 -4.08 0.30 87.28
N LYS A 4 -4.07 1.63 87.46
CA LYS A 4 -4.55 2.57 86.42
C LYS A 4 -3.44 3.12 85.52
N GLN A 5 -2.19 2.78 85.81
CA GLN A 5 -1.01 3.17 85.01
C GLN A 5 -0.53 2.04 84.08
N ILE A 6 -1.23 0.89 84.06
CA ILE A 6 -0.91 -0.28 83.19
C ILE A 6 -1.89 -0.39 81.99
N ALA A 7 -2.80 0.58 81.82
CA ALA A 7 -3.39 0.86 80.50
C ALA A 7 -2.61 1.94 79.73
N LEU A 8 -1.39 2.25 80.20
CA LEU A 8 -0.35 2.82 79.36
C LEU A 8 0.18 1.69 78.46
N ALA A 9 0.34 1.99 77.17
CA ALA A 9 1.16 1.25 76.23
C ALA A 9 0.57 -0.06 75.67
N ALA A 10 -0.46 0.08 74.84
CA ALA A 10 -0.42 -0.51 73.51
C ALA A 10 -1.16 0.46 72.57
N LEU A 11 -0.44 1.31 71.85
CA LEU A 11 -0.04 0.98 70.47
C LEU A 11 -1.30 0.57 69.69
N LEU A 12 -1.91 1.39 68.86
CA LEU A 12 -1.30 2.16 67.78
C LEU A 12 -2.09 3.47 67.71
N GLY A 13 -1.48 4.62 67.96
CA GLY A 13 -0.69 5.20 66.89
C GLY A 13 -1.62 5.38 65.70
N VAL A 14 -2.27 6.55 65.62
CA VAL A 14 -2.71 7.09 64.34
C VAL A 14 -1.43 7.32 63.53
N THR A 15 -0.84 6.23 63.04
CA THR A 15 -0.03 6.25 61.85
C THR A 15 -1.07 6.42 60.76
N SER A 16 -1.45 7.68 60.51
CA SER A 16 -1.69 8.08 59.13
C SER A 16 -0.46 7.59 58.37
N VAL A 17 -0.57 6.41 57.76
CA VAL A 17 0.34 6.02 56.71
C VAL A 17 0.27 7.19 55.76
N LEU A 18 1.37 7.94 55.65
CA LEU A 18 1.54 9.05 54.72
C LEU A 18 1.63 8.46 53.31
N ALA A 19 0.65 7.64 52.93
CA ALA A 19 0.49 7.16 51.59
C ALA A 19 -0.01 8.35 50.78
N LEU A 20 0.72 8.68 49.71
CA LEU A 20 0.31 9.68 48.73
C LEU A 20 -1.12 9.37 48.27
N SER A 21 -2.07 10.22 48.66
CA SER A 21 -3.47 10.05 48.28
C SER A 21 -3.95 11.29 47.53
N ALA A 22 -4.30 11.12 46.25
CA ALA A 22 -4.79 12.20 45.43
C ALA A 22 -6.29 12.40 45.69
N LYS A 23 -6.65 13.55 46.27
CA LYS A 23 -8.03 13.93 46.60
C LYS A 23 -8.66 14.67 45.42
N GLN A 24 -9.94 14.39 45.16
CA GLN A 24 -10.76 15.01 44.11
C GLN A 24 -10.20 14.91 42.68
N PRO A 25 -9.75 13.72 42.22
CA PRO A 25 -9.35 13.56 40.83
C PRO A 25 -10.57 13.74 39.91
N HIS A 26 -10.41 14.57 38.90
CA HIS A 26 -11.43 14.76 37.86
C HIS A 26 -10.78 14.82 36.49
N VAL A 27 -11.49 14.27 35.51
CA VAL A 27 -11.15 14.34 34.10
C VAL A 27 -12.15 15.29 33.45
N ALA A 28 -11.65 16.36 32.83
CA ALA A 28 -12.44 17.34 32.11
C ALA A 28 -12.03 17.38 30.65
N PHE A 29 -13.00 17.59 29.77
CA PHE A 29 -12.77 17.86 28.36
C PHE A 29 -12.86 19.37 28.15
N VAL A 30 -11.79 19.99 27.68
CA VAL A 30 -11.73 21.47 27.57
C VAL A 30 -12.46 21.98 26.33
N THR A 31 -12.34 21.23 25.24
CA THR A 31 -12.86 21.62 23.91
C THR A 31 -14.22 20.98 23.63
N SER A 32 -14.44 19.76 24.11
CA SER A 32 -15.72 19.06 23.98
C SER A 32 -16.67 19.43 25.12
N LYS A 33 -17.97 19.56 24.82
CA LYS A 33 -19.03 19.86 25.81
C LYS A 33 -19.38 18.67 26.72
N GLN A 34 -18.48 17.70 26.86
CA GLN A 34 -18.68 16.54 27.72
C GLN A 34 -18.55 16.96 29.20
N GLN A 35 -19.42 16.40 30.04
CA GLN A 35 -19.38 16.68 31.47
C GLN A 35 -18.10 16.13 32.11
N PRO A 36 -17.48 16.86 33.04
CA PRO A 36 -16.30 16.37 33.74
C PRO A 36 -16.65 15.11 34.55
N VAL A 37 -15.83 14.08 34.41
CA VAL A 37 -15.97 12.80 35.12
C VAL A 37 -15.13 12.88 36.39
N ALA A 38 -15.79 12.91 37.55
CA ALA A 38 -15.11 12.80 38.83
C ALA A 38 -14.69 11.35 39.08
N LEU A 39 -13.43 11.14 39.41
CA LEU A 39 -12.86 9.85 39.80
C LEU A 39 -12.88 9.74 41.34
N ARG A 40 -12.87 8.51 41.85
CA ARG A 40 -12.68 8.25 43.29
C ARG A 40 -11.26 8.63 43.71
N THR A 41 -11.06 8.90 45.00
CA THR A 41 -9.72 9.18 45.57
C THR A 41 -8.71 8.13 45.11
N ILE A 42 -7.57 8.58 44.55
CA ILE A 42 -6.54 7.66 44.03
C ILE A 42 -5.56 7.34 45.16
N SER A 43 -5.37 6.05 45.40
CA SER A 43 -4.40 5.43 46.30
C SER A 43 -3.91 4.12 45.67
N ASP A 44 -2.96 3.42 46.28
CA ASP A 44 -2.38 2.16 45.76
C ASP A 44 -3.39 1.04 45.49
N GLN A 45 -4.60 1.14 46.02
CA GLN A 45 -5.69 0.17 45.85
C GLN A 45 -6.77 0.65 44.86
N PHE A 46 -6.51 1.72 44.11
CA PHE A 46 -7.51 2.27 43.19
C PHE A 46 -7.80 1.26 42.07
N GLN A 47 -9.09 0.95 41.92
CA GLN A 47 -9.59 0.11 40.83
C GLN A 47 -9.88 0.99 39.62
N LYS A 48 -9.36 0.56 38.48
CA LYS A 48 -9.54 1.18 37.17
C LYS A 48 -11.00 1.49 36.89
N PHE A 49 -11.25 2.63 36.24
CA PHE A 49 -12.60 3.01 35.84
C PHE A 49 -13.12 2.09 34.71
N ASP A 50 -14.23 1.38 34.97
CA ASP A 50 -14.75 0.31 34.10
C ASP A 50 -15.24 0.76 32.71
N LYS A 51 -15.56 2.05 32.53
CA LYS A 51 -16.08 2.57 31.25
C LYS A 51 -15.01 3.35 30.50
N PRO A 52 -14.65 3.00 29.25
CA PRO A 52 -13.69 3.77 28.48
C PRO A 52 -14.22 5.16 28.19
N LEU A 53 -13.38 6.17 28.36
CA LEU A 53 -13.67 7.55 28.00
C LEU A 53 -13.53 7.71 26.49
N VAL A 54 -14.61 8.12 25.83
CA VAL A 54 -14.66 8.26 24.36
C VAL A 54 -14.34 9.69 23.97
N VAL A 55 -13.30 9.84 23.15
CA VAL A 55 -12.92 11.11 22.52
C VAL A 55 -13.46 11.13 21.10
N GLU A 56 -14.35 12.06 20.81
CA GLU A 56 -15.03 12.17 19.51
C GLU A 56 -14.31 13.09 18.51
N ARG A 57 -13.40 13.95 18.98
CA ARG A 57 -12.75 14.96 18.13
C ARG A 57 -11.24 14.97 18.31
N GLN A 58 -10.54 15.14 17.19
CA GLN A 58 -9.08 15.24 17.17
C GLN A 58 -8.53 16.49 17.88
N ASN A 59 -9.29 17.60 17.88
CA ASN A 59 -8.89 18.86 18.52
C ASN A 59 -9.27 18.93 20.02
N ASP A 60 -9.68 17.81 20.61
CA ASP A 60 -9.99 17.78 22.03
C ASP A 60 -8.70 17.81 22.86
N THR A 61 -8.78 18.50 24.00
CA THR A 61 -7.75 18.45 25.03
C THR A 61 -8.36 17.85 26.28
N ILE A 62 -7.76 16.77 26.76
CA ILE A 62 -8.14 16.14 28.02
C ILE A 62 -7.33 16.78 29.13
N GLU A 63 -8.03 17.22 30.16
CA GLU A 63 -7.44 17.73 31.38
C GLU A 63 -7.72 16.74 32.52
N PHE A 64 -6.64 16.20 33.08
CA PHE A 64 -6.72 15.41 34.31
C PHE A 64 -6.15 16.24 35.45
N ALA A 65 -6.95 16.48 36.49
CA ALA A 65 -6.52 17.28 37.63
C ALA A 65 -6.87 16.61 38.95
N PHE A 66 -5.97 16.72 39.91
CA PHE A 66 -6.16 16.23 41.27
C PHE A 66 -5.40 17.11 42.26
N SER A 67 -5.75 17.01 43.54
CA SER A 67 -5.12 17.78 44.61
C SER A 67 -4.43 16.85 45.61
N ILE A 68 -3.20 17.20 45.99
CA ILE A 68 -2.42 16.50 47.02
C ILE A 68 -2.12 17.47 48.18
N GLU A 69 -2.07 16.95 49.41
CA GLU A 69 -1.67 17.72 50.59
C GLU A 69 -0.21 18.19 50.47
N ARG A 70 0.07 19.44 50.83
CA ARG A 70 1.38 20.07 50.62
C ARG A 70 2.53 19.38 51.38
N GLU A 71 2.23 18.73 52.50
CA GLU A 71 3.19 17.96 53.30
C GLU A 71 3.68 16.69 52.59
N GLN A 72 2.90 16.16 51.65
CA GLN A 72 3.18 14.92 50.90
C GLN A 72 3.47 15.22 49.42
N LYS A 73 4.22 16.28 49.13
CA LYS A 73 4.54 16.64 47.74
C LYS A 73 5.39 15.54 47.06
N PRO A 74 4.92 14.90 45.98
CA PRO A 74 5.71 13.91 45.25
C PRO A 74 6.89 14.58 44.55
N GLN A 75 8.05 13.91 44.54
CA GLN A 75 9.24 14.37 43.82
C GLN A 75 9.11 14.11 42.31
N HIS A 76 8.44 13.03 41.94
CA HIS A 76 8.12 12.69 40.57
C HIS A 76 6.61 12.49 40.44
N ALA A 77 6.01 13.20 39.49
CA ALA A 77 4.62 13.01 39.12
C ALA A 77 4.55 13.01 37.60
N SER A 78 4.09 11.91 37.01
CA SER A 78 3.92 11.77 35.57
C SER A 78 2.67 10.98 35.25
N LEU A 79 2.03 11.34 34.14
CA LEU A 79 0.88 10.63 33.59
C LEU A 79 1.35 9.95 32.32
N ALA A 80 1.38 8.63 32.33
CA ALA A 80 1.66 7.80 31.15
C ALA A 80 0.35 7.53 30.41
N LEU A 81 0.35 7.71 29.09
CA LEU A 81 -0.77 7.37 28.22
C LEU A 81 -0.25 6.45 27.11
N GLY A 82 -0.85 5.28 26.94
CA GLY A 82 -0.48 4.39 25.85
C GLY A 82 -0.91 2.94 26.04
N LEU A 83 -0.21 2.04 25.34
CA LEU A 83 -0.41 0.60 25.43
C LEU A 83 0.80 -0.06 26.07
N VAL A 84 0.64 -0.47 27.32
CA VAL A 84 1.69 -1.16 28.10
C VAL A 84 2.11 -2.46 27.42
N GLU A 85 1.16 -3.22 26.87
CA GLU A 85 1.42 -4.51 26.20
C GLU A 85 2.32 -4.37 24.96
N ARG A 86 2.27 -3.23 24.28
CA ARG A 86 3.06 -2.95 23.07
C ARG A 86 4.31 -2.12 23.36
N GLY A 87 4.50 -1.67 24.59
CA GLY A 87 5.60 -0.79 25.01
C GLY A 87 5.57 0.59 24.34
N ILE A 88 4.38 1.11 24.05
CA ILE A 88 4.21 2.43 23.41
C ILE A 88 3.49 3.34 24.39
N GLU A 89 4.25 4.23 25.02
CA GLU A 89 3.74 5.14 26.05
C GLU A 89 4.25 6.56 25.82
N ALA A 90 3.43 7.54 26.16
CA ALA A 90 3.80 8.95 26.22
C ALA A 90 3.63 9.46 27.66
N HIS A 91 4.65 10.13 28.18
CA HIS A 91 4.63 10.71 29.53
C HIS A 91 4.34 12.20 29.47
N TYR A 92 3.39 12.65 30.29
CA TYR A 92 3.03 14.04 30.46
C TYR A 92 3.44 14.54 31.83
N SER A 93 4.03 15.74 31.86
CA SER A 93 4.38 16.42 33.10
C SER A 93 3.24 17.30 33.61
N PRO A 94 3.03 17.39 34.93
CA PRO A 94 1.98 18.22 35.51
C PRO A 94 2.34 19.71 35.49
N ILE A 95 1.30 20.54 35.37
CA ILE A 95 1.33 21.95 35.73
C ILE A 95 0.88 22.05 37.18
N ILE A 96 1.77 22.49 38.06
CA ILE A 96 1.53 22.55 39.52
C ILE A 96 1.07 23.97 39.88
N LYS A 97 -0.04 24.08 40.60
CA LYS A 97 -0.52 25.33 41.21
C LYS A 97 -0.64 25.13 42.72
N ASP A 98 0.14 25.89 43.48
CA ASP A 98 0.09 25.86 44.93
C ASP A 98 -0.92 26.92 45.43
N ASN A 99 -1.96 26.49 46.15
CA ASN A 99 -2.93 27.40 46.76
C ASN A 99 -2.56 27.61 48.25
N GLU A 100 -2.14 28.81 48.60
CA GLU A 100 -1.69 29.13 49.97
C GLU A 100 -2.81 29.07 51.02
N LYS A 101 -4.07 29.26 50.61
CA LYS A 101 -5.22 29.34 51.53
C LYS A 101 -5.79 27.99 51.95
N GLU A 102 -5.53 26.91 51.21
CA GLU A 102 -6.17 25.60 51.42
C GLU A 102 -5.19 24.49 51.81
N GLY A 103 -3.87 24.76 51.87
CA GLY A 103 -2.87 23.75 52.22
C GLY A 103 -2.72 22.62 51.18
N MET A 104 -3.32 22.77 50.01
CA MET A 104 -3.35 21.78 48.92
C MET A 104 -2.59 22.28 47.69
N SER A 105 -1.83 21.37 47.05
CA SER A 105 -1.20 21.58 45.76
C SER A 105 -2.04 20.91 44.67
N THR A 106 -2.51 21.67 43.68
CA THR A 106 -3.27 21.15 42.55
C THR A 106 -2.33 20.80 41.40
N TYR A 107 -2.44 19.55 40.93
CA TYR A 107 -1.73 19.03 39.78
C TYR A 107 -2.67 18.98 38.59
N LYS A 108 -2.23 19.52 37.45
CA LYS A 108 -3.02 19.57 36.23
C LYS A 108 -2.23 19.03 35.04
N PHE A 109 -2.69 17.94 34.46
CA PHE A 109 -2.15 17.34 33.25
C PHE A 109 -3.00 17.76 32.06
N ARG A 110 -2.35 18.20 30.98
CA ARG A 110 -3.00 18.58 29.72
C ARG A 110 -2.51 17.65 28.63
N ILE A 111 -3.44 16.88 28.08
CA ILE A 111 -3.18 15.95 26.98
C ILE A 111 -3.93 16.48 25.75
N PRO A 112 -3.27 17.25 24.88
CA PRO A 112 -3.83 17.64 23.58
C PRO A 112 -3.81 16.42 22.64
N ILE A 113 -5.00 15.98 22.20
CA ILE A 113 -5.17 14.79 21.35
C ILE A 113 -4.54 15.00 19.97
N GLU A 114 -4.57 16.23 19.45
CA GLU A 114 -3.95 16.61 18.18
C GLU A 114 -2.43 16.39 18.17
N ARG A 115 -1.78 16.52 19.33
CA ARG A 115 -0.31 16.41 19.48
C ARG A 115 0.14 15.03 19.97
N LEU A 116 -0.75 14.04 19.99
CA LEU A 116 -0.35 12.65 20.23
C LEU A 116 0.61 12.18 19.13
N SER A 117 1.51 11.26 19.47
CA SER A 117 2.42 10.67 18.51
C SER A 117 1.65 9.88 17.45
N ASP A 118 2.18 9.84 16.22
CA ASP A 118 1.54 9.10 15.12
C ASP A 118 1.34 7.62 15.46
N SER A 119 2.26 7.03 16.23
CA SER A 119 2.13 5.67 16.74
C SER A 119 0.90 5.49 17.63
N LEU A 120 0.68 6.39 18.62
CA LEU A 120 -0.47 6.31 19.53
C LEU A 120 -1.79 6.55 18.80
N LEU A 121 -1.80 7.48 17.84
CA LEU A 121 -2.96 7.75 16.99
C LEU A 121 -3.29 6.56 16.09
N HIS A 122 -2.29 5.85 15.55
CA HIS A 122 -2.52 4.66 14.72
C HIS A 122 -3.20 3.55 15.52
N TYR A 123 -2.67 3.22 16.70
CA TYR A 123 -3.29 2.18 17.54
C TYR A 123 -4.65 2.59 18.09
N GLY A 124 -4.79 3.84 18.54
CA GLY A 124 -6.02 4.30 19.17
C GLY A 124 -7.17 4.63 18.23
N ALA A 125 -6.90 5.27 17.08
CA ALA A 125 -7.94 5.77 16.17
C ALA A 125 -8.14 4.91 14.91
N GLU A 126 -7.10 4.26 14.38
CA GLU A 126 -7.19 3.44 13.16
C GLU A 126 -7.45 1.95 13.49
N LEU A 127 -6.77 1.41 14.50
CA LEU A 127 -6.98 0.05 15.01
C LEU A 127 -8.03 -0.05 16.13
N HIS A 128 -8.53 1.09 16.62
CA HIS A 128 -9.52 1.18 17.70
C HIS A 128 -9.14 0.46 19.01
N GLU A 129 -7.84 0.40 19.33
CA GLU A 129 -7.37 -0.16 20.60
C GLU A 129 -7.46 0.91 21.72
N PRO A 130 -8.01 0.59 22.91
CA PRO A 130 -8.10 1.55 24.00
C PRO A 130 -6.72 1.93 24.54
N LEU A 131 -6.46 3.22 24.74
CA LEU A 131 -5.24 3.75 25.35
C LEU A 131 -5.42 3.82 26.86
N THR A 132 -4.57 3.12 27.63
CA THR A 132 -4.61 3.14 29.09
C THR A 132 -3.87 4.38 29.62
N ALA A 133 -4.51 5.11 30.54
CA ALA A 133 -3.88 6.21 31.26
C ALA A 133 -3.44 5.74 32.65
N SER A 134 -2.14 5.81 32.94
CA SER A 134 -1.53 5.37 34.20
C SER A 134 -0.85 6.53 34.91
N LEU A 135 -1.12 6.68 36.20
CA LEU A 135 -0.53 7.72 37.04
C LEU A 135 0.65 7.15 37.81
N LEU A 136 1.80 7.84 37.75
CA LEU A 136 2.98 7.56 38.54
C LEU A 136 3.26 8.73 39.48
N LEU A 137 3.19 8.49 40.79
CA LEU A 137 3.60 9.40 41.84
C LEU A 137 4.70 8.73 42.65
N ALA A 138 5.88 9.34 42.71
CA ALA A 138 7.00 8.76 43.45
C ALA A 138 7.77 9.80 44.29
N ASN A 139 8.30 9.34 45.42
CA ASN A 139 9.14 10.10 46.33
C ASN A 139 10.41 9.30 46.66
N LYS A 140 11.58 9.98 46.73
CA LYS A 140 12.89 9.34 46.92
C LYS A 140 13.00 8.48 48.19
N ASN A 141 12.25 8.82 49.22
CA ASN A 141 12.25 8.10 50.50
C ASN A 141 10.93 7.33 50.76
N GLY A 142 9.99 7.31 49.81
CA GLY A 142 8.64 6.79 49.99
C GLY A 142 8.44 5.39 49.46
N GLY A 143 9.25 4.41 49.89
CA GLY A 143 9.29 3.06 49.32
C GLY A 143 7.91 2.42 49.07
N SER A 144 7.07 2.31 50.10
CA SER A 144 5.69 1.79 50.03
C SER A 144 4.63 2.85 49.73
N ASP A 145 5.02 4.13 49.64
CA ASP A 145 4.10 5.26 49.46
C ASP A 145 4.07 5.75 48.00
N ASN A 146 4.78 5.07 47.11
CA ASN A 146 4.78 5.36 45.68
C ASN A 146 3.53 4.77 45.02
N VAL A 147 2.81 5.61 44.29
CA VAL A 147 1.55 5.24 43.65
C VAL A 147 1.78 5.00 42.17
N PHE A 148 1.53 3.77 41.72
CA PHE A 148 1.43 3.44 40.29
C PHE A 148 0.11 2.75 40.02
N VAL A 149 -0.81 3.45 39.36
CA VAL A 149 -2.17 2.93 39.12
C VAL A 149 -2.70 3.33 37.75
N GLU A 150 -3.40 2.38 37.10
CA GLU A 150 -4.21 2.62 35.91
C GLU A 150 -5.51 3.36 36.27
N LEU A 151 -5.70 4.54 35.70
CA LEU A 151 -6.83 5.39 36.00
C LEU A 151 -8.07 5.02 35.16
N PHE A 152 -7.93 5.08 33.84
CA PHE A 152 -9.01 4.89 32.89
C PHE A 152 -8.47 4.51 31.51
N ASP A 153 -9.34 3.94 30.70
CA ASP A 153 -9.10 3.69 29.28
C ASP A 153 -9.68 4.80 28.42
N LEU A 154 -8.99 5.13 27.34
CA LEU A 154 -9.36 6.17 26.41
C LEU A 154 -9.56 5.54 25.03
N SER A 155 -10.77 5.68 24.48
CA SER A 155 -11.12 5.24 23.14
C SER A 155 -11.20 6.44 22.20
N LEU A 156 -10.42 6.43 21.12
CA LEU A 156 -10.45 7.48 20.10
C LEU A 156 -11.48 7.07 19.03
N ALA A 157 -12.59 7.81 18.95
CA ALA A 157 -13.68 7.55 18.02
C ALA A 157 -13.76 8.65 16.94
N PHE A 158 -12.62 8.91 16.28
CA PHE A 158 -12.55 9.85 15.16
C PHE A 158 -11.64 9.32 14.05
N GLU A 159 -11.94 9.72 12.82
CA GLU A 159 -11.14 9.35 11.65
C GLU A 159 -10.01 10.34 11.42
N ILE A 160 -8.84 9.83 11.05
CA ILE A 160 -7.65 10.63 10.77
C ILE A 160 -7.43 10.68 9.26
N ASN A 161 -7.61 11.85 8.66
CA ASN A 161 -7.50 12.04 7.20
C ASN A 161 -6.03 12.17 6.70
N ARG A 162 -5.05 11.87 7.55
CA ARG A 162 -3.62 11.86 7.18
C ARG A 162 -3.08 10.43 7.29
N LYS A 163 -2.19 10.06 6.37
CA LYS A 163 -1.48 8.78 6.45
C LYS A 163 -0.55 8.81 7.66
N LEU A 164 -0.87 8.04 8.70
CA LEU A 164 -0.03 7.91 9.88
C LEU A 164 1.21 7.10 9.51
N SER A 165 2.39 7.67 9.72
CA SER A 165 3.64 6.97 9.51
C SER A 165 4.04 6.26 10.81
N LEU A 166 3.91 4.94 10.82
CA LEU A 166 4.58 4.12 11.82
C LEU A 166 6.10 4.24 11.63
N PRO A 167 6.89 4.18 12.72
CA PRO A 167 8.33 4.13 12.62
C PRO A 167 8.75 2.93 11.76
N ALA A 168 9.67 3.16 10.82
CA ALA A 168 10.15 2.11 9.93
C ALA A 168 10.72 0.94 10.75
N ARG A 169 10.04 -0.21 10.71
CA ARG A 169 10.52 -1.46 11.33
C ARG A 169 11.17 -2.32 10.26
N PHE A 170 12.17 -3.10 10.65
CA PHE A 170 12.76 -4.13 9.81
C PHE A 170 11.76 -5.29 9.66
N GLN A 171 10.79 -5.12 8.76
CA GLN A 171 9.79 -6.12 8.41
C GLN A 171 9.95 -6.50 6.93
N PRO A 172 9.59 -7.74 6.56
CA PRO A 172 9.56 -8.13 5.16
C PRO A 172 8.59 -7.22 4.39
N LEU A 173 9.09 -6.58 3.33
CA LEU A 173 8.25 -5.78 2.44
C LEU A 173 7.35 -6.70 1.60
N PRO A 174 6.18 -6.21 1.16
CA PRO A 174 5.33 -6.96 0.24
C PRO A 174 6.08 -7.28 -1.05
N GLU A 175 5.88 -8.49 -1.57
CA GLU A 175 6.46 -8.96 -2.82
C GLU A 175 5.96 -8.11 -4.00
N ILE A 176 6.88 -7.64 -4.84
CA ILE A 176 6.55 -6.91 -6.07
C ILE A 176 6.39 -7.93 -7.21
N LYS A 177 5.16 -8.05 -7.73
CA LYS A 177 4.86 -8.91 -8.89
C LYS A 177 4.76 -8.07 -10.16
N HIS A 178 5.61 -8.37 -11.14
CA HIS A 178 5.54 -7.73 -12.46
C HIS A 178 4.28 -8.21 -13.21
N ILE A 179 3.42 -7.27 -13.59
CA ILE A 179 2.20 -7.54 -14.36
C ILE A 179 2.55 -7.36 -15.84
N PHE A 180 2.50 -8.45 -16.61
CA PHE A 180 2.71 -8.39 -18.06
C PHE A 180 1.48 -7.84 -18.77
N ASN A 181 1.72 -7.16 -19.89
CA ASN A 181 0.66 -6.71 -20.78
C ASN A 181 -0.09 -7.92 -21.36
N ALA A 182 -1.41 -7.80 -21.46
CA ALA A 182 -2.23 -8.82 -22.12
C ALA A 182 -1.86 -8.92 -23.62
N PRO A 183 -1.83 -10.13 -24.20
CA PRO A 183 -1.63 -10.28 -25.63
C PRO A 183 -2.80 -9.67 -26.42
N PRO A 184 -2.57 -9.17 -27.65
CA PRO A 184 -3.63 -8.63 -28.49
C PRO A 184 -4.63 -9.73 -28.87
N THR A 185 -5.90 -9.34 -29.01
CA THR A 185 -6.97 -10.24 -29.46
C THR A 185 -6.84 -10.54 -30.95
N ILE A 186 -6.82 -11.82 -31.31
CA ILE A 186 -6.80 -12.29 -32.70
C ILE A 186 -8.19 -12.74 -33.18
N VAL A 187 -8.43 -12.69 -34.48
CA VAL A 187 -9.67 -13.17 -35.10
C VAL A 187 -9.81 -14.69 -35.03
N SER A 188 -11.04 -15.21 -35.14
CA SER A 188 -11.25 -16.65 -35.16
C SER A 188 -10.71 -17.29 -36.44
N SER A 189 -10.15 -18.50 -36.31
CA SER A 189 -9.56 -19.24 -37.43
C SER A 189 -10.57 -19.49 -38.57
N TRP A 190 -11.83 -19.77 -38.22
CA TRP A 190 -12.89 -19.98 -39.21
C TRP A 190 -13.13 -18.77 -40.10
N PHE A 191 -13.22 -17.56 -39.52
CA PHE A 191 -13.38 -16.35 -40.31
C PHE A 191 -12.19 -16.11 -41.24
N ALA A 192 -10.96 -16.28 -40.74
CA ALA A 192 -9.76 -16.14 -41.56
C ALA A 192 -9.73 -17.14 -42.74
N GLN A 193 -10.11 -18.40 -42.50
CA GLN A 193 -10.18 -19.45 -43.53
C GLN A 193 -11.25 -19.14 -44.59
N MET A 194 -12.43 -18.69 -44.17
CA MET A 194 -13.50 -18.32 -45.10
C MET A 194 -13.04 -17.23 -46.08
N PHE A 195 -12.41 -16.17 -45.60
CA PHE A 195 -11.88 -15.11 -46.46
C PHE A 195 -10.75 -15.60 -47.37
N SER A 196 -9.88 -16.49 -46.89
CA SER A 196 -8.86 -17.14 -47.74
C SER A 196 -9.48 -17.91 -48.92
N PHE A 197 -10.55 -18.67 -48.68
CA PHE A 197 -11.28 -19.37 -49.74
C PHE A 197 -11.98 -18.42 -50.72
N ILE A 198 -12.51 -17.28 -50.24
CA ILE A 198 -13.08 -16.26 -51.12
C ILE A 198 -12.01 -15.69 -52.05
N ILE A 199 -10.83 -15.36 -51.53
CA ILE A 199 -9.71 -14.86 -52.35
C ILE A 199 -9.29 -15.91 -53.38
N LEU A 200 -9.17 -17.18 -52.98
CA LEU A 200 -8.87 -18.28 -53.90
C LEU A 200 -9.94 -18.42 -54.99
N GLY A 201 -11.22 -18.31 -54.62
CA GLY A 201 -12.35 -18.34 -55.54
C GLY A 201 -12.29 -17.20 -56.56
N CYS A 202 -11.93 -15.98 -56.15
CA CYS A 202 -11.73 -14.86 -57.05
C CYS A 202 -10.59 -15.11 -58.05
N VAL A 203 -9.47 -15.67 -57.61
CA VAL A 203 -8.33 -16.03 -58.49
C VAL A 203 -8.74 -17.10 -59.50
N LEU A 204 -9.45 -18.14 -59.07
CA LEU A 204 -9.97 -19.18 -59.96
C LEU A 204 -10.98 -18.62 -60.97
N SER A 205 -11.87 -17.73 -60.51
CA SER A 205 -12.82 -17.03 -61.39
C SER A 205 -12.11 -16.20 -62.46
N LEU A 206 -11.02 -15.51 -62.10
CA LEU A 206 -10.21 -14.74 -63.06
C LEU A 206 -9.62 -15.66 -64.14
N LEU A 207 -9.06 -16.80 -63.75
CA LEU A 207 -8.52 -17.79 -64.69
C LEU A 207 -9.60 -18.35 -65.62
N LEU A 208 -10.80 -18.64 -65.11
CA LEU A 208 -11.94 -19.08 -65.91
C LEU A 208 -12.38 -18.03 -66.93
N VAL A 209 -12.40 -16.75 -66.54
CA VAL A 209 -12.72 -15.64 -67.44
C VAL A 209 -11.69 -15.56 -68.57
N TRP A 210 -10.39 -15.68 -68.26
CA TRP A 210 -9.34 -15.68 -69.27
C TRP A 210 -9.44 -16.85 -70.25
N LEU A 211 -9.81 -18.04 -69.76
CA LEU A 211 -10.07 -19.21 -70.59
C LEU A 211 -11.27 -18.98 -71.52
N LYS A 212 -12.38 -18.45 -70.99
CA LYS A 212 -13.60 -18.17 -71.79
C LYS A 212 -13.41 -17.04 -72.79
N ALA A 213 -12.59 -16.05 -72.46
CA ALA A 213 -12.21 -14.97 -73.36
C ALA A 213 -11.28 -15.43 -74.50
N GLY A 214 -10.84 -16.70 -74.50
CA GLY A 214 -10.00 -17.26 -75.55
C GLY A 214 -8.58 -16.69 -75.56
N ILE A 215 -8.12 -16.10 -74.45
CA ILE A 215 -6.79 -15.47 -74.35
C ILE A 215 -5.70 -16.50 -74.59
N PHE A 216 -5.83 -17.69 -74.00
CA PHE A 216 -4.89 -18.78 -74.17
C PHE A 216 -4.92 -19.40 -75.58
N SER A 217 -6.09 -19.43 -76.23
CA SER A 217 -6.22 -19.90 -77.61
C SER A 217 -5.69 -18.89 -78.63
N SER A 218 -5.68 -17.60 -78.28
CA SER A 218 -5.13 -16.52 -79.09
C SER A 218 -3.61 -16.36 -78.93
N ALA A 219 -3.03 -16.99 -77.91
CA ALA A 219 -1.59 -16.96 -77.67
C ALA A 219 -0.86 -17.84 -78.70
N LYS A 220 -0.16 -17.20 -79.64
CA LYS A 220 0.69 -17.90 -80.61
C LYS A 220 2.03 -18.24 -79.94
N LEU A 221 2.23 -19.52 -79.64
CA LEU A 221 3.55 -19.99 -79.22
C LEU A 221 4.54 -19.86 -80.38
N PRO A 222 5.81 -19.49 -80.13
CA PRO A 222 6.80 -19.42 -81.19
C PRO A 222 7.11 -20.82 -81.75
N LEU A 223 6.81 -21.06 -83.04
CA LEU A 223 7.10 -22.33 -83.72
C LEU A 223 8.59 -22.52 -84.04
N ASN A 224 9.38 -21.45 -84.08
CA ASN A 224 10.82 -21.52 -84.34
C ASN A 224 11.55 -22.05 -83.09
N THR A 225 12.29 -23.14 -83.24
CA THR A 225 13.07 -23.80 -82.18
C THR A 225 13.95 -22.83 -81.39
N VAL A 226 14.58 -21.85 -82.06
CA VAL A 226 15.46 -20.88 -81.39
C VAL A 226 14.67 -19.90 -80.52
N ILE A 227 13.53 -19.42 -81.01
CA ILE A 227 12.67 -18.47 -80.28
C ILE A 227 11.97 -19.20 -79.12
N ALA A 228 11.58 -20.46 -79.31
CA ALA A 228 11.02 -21.31 -78.27
C ALA A 228 11.99 -21.49 -77.08
N ILE A 229 13.29 -21.64 -77.32
CA ILE A 229 14.30 -21.74 -76.25
C ILE A 229 14.37 -20.43 -75.45
N TYR A 230 14.38 -19.27 -76.11
CA TYR A 230 14.37 -17.99 -75.41
C TYR A 230 13.06 -17.75 -74.65
N TYR A 231 11.92 -18.18 -75.20
CA TYR A 231 10.62 -18.12 -74.54
C TYR A 231 10.58 -18.96 -73.27
N LEU A 232 11.00 -20.23 -73.36
CA LEU A 232 11.05 -21.13 -72.19
C LEU A 232 12.05 -20.64 -71.15
N GLY A 233 13.22 -20.14 -71.57
CA GLY A 233 14.20 -19.56 -70.65
C GLY A 233 13.67 -18.31 -69.94
N PHE A 234 12.94 -17.45 -70.64
CA PHE A 234 12.34 -16.25 -70.06
C PHE A 234 11.20 -16.59 -69.08
N VAL A 235 10.27 -17.47 -69.46
CA VAL A 235 9.21 -17.96 -68.56
C VAL A 235 9.81 -18.67 -67.36
N GLY A 236 10.84 -19.49 -67.57
CA GLY A 236 11.59 -20.16 -66.51
C GLY A 236 12.25 -19.18 -65.54
N ALA A 237 12.80 -18.07 -66.04
CA ALA A 237 13.35 -17.02 -65.19
C ALA A 237 12.27 -16.30 -64.36
N ILE A 238 11.10 -16.04 -64.92
CA ILE A 238 9.95 -15.46 -64.18
C ILE A 238 9.52 -16.41 -63.06
N ILE A 239 9.26 -17.68 -63.37
CA ILE A 239 8.85 -18.69 -62.38
C ILE A 239 9.95 -18.88 -61.32
N GLY A 240 11.22 -18.91 -61.75
CA GLY A 240 12.36 -19.01 -60.85
C GLY A 240 12.46 -17.84 -59.87
N LEU A 241 12.14 -16.63 -60.31
CA LEU A 241 12.14 -15.45 -59.45
C LEU A 241 11.00 -15.50 -58.41
N GLU A 242 9.79 -15.89 -58.82
CA GLU A 242 8.67 -16.12 -57.90
C GLU A 242 8.98 -17.22 -56.87
N TYR A 243 9.68 -18.26 -57.28
CA TYR A 243 10.17 -19.29 -56.35
C TYR A 243 11.17 -18.73 -55.33
N VAL A 244 12.12 -17.90 -55.77
CA VAL A 244 13.07 -17.22 -54.87
C VAL A 244 12.34 -16.34 -53.85
N PHE A 245 11.31 -15.60 -54.27
CA PHE A 245 10.49 -14.80 -53.35
C PHE A 245 9.61 -15.65 -52.42
N THR A 246 9.12 -16.79 -52.89
CA THR A 246 8.40 -17.75 -52.04
C THR A 246 9.32 -18.30 -50.94
N GLN A 247 10.57 -18.66 -51.29
CA GLN A 247 11.58 -19.09 -50.31
C GLN A 247 11.91 -17.98 -49.31
N TYR A 248 11.98 -16.73 -49.76
CA TYR A 248 12.15 -15.58 -48.87
C TYR A 248 10.98 -15.45 -47.89
N TYR A 249 9.74 -15.56 -48.35
CA TYR A 249 8.55 -15.53 -47.50
C TYR A 249 8.54 -16.67 -46.47
N LEU A 250 9.03 -17.85 -46.84
CA LEU A 250 9.15 -19.02 -45.94
C LEU A 250 10.32 -18.95 -44.95
N GLY A 251 11.17 -17.91 -45.03
CA GLY A 251 12.21 -17.63 -44.02
C GLY A 251 13.64 -17.65 -44.53
N ALA A 252 13.90 -17.67 -45.84
CA ALA A 252 15.26 -17.52 -46.36
C ALA A 252 15.87 -16.15 -45.97
N SER A 253 17.17 -16.12 -45.69
CA SER A 253 17.86 -14.87 -45.37
C SER A 253 17.91 -13.93 -46.57
N ILE A 254 17.89 -12.62 -46.31
CA ILE A 254 17.89 -11.60 -47.38
C ILE A 254 19.11 -11.72 -48.31
N PHE A 255 20.28 -12.06 -47.77
CA PHE A 255 21.49 -12.25 -48.58
C PHE A 255 21.39 -13.47 -49.49
N LYS A 256 20.79 -14.58 -49.01
CA LYS A 256 20.56 -15.77 -49.84
C LYS A 256 19.52 -15.50 -50.93
N THR A 257 18.47 -14.75 -50.60
CA THR A 257 17.47 -14.29 -51.59
C THR A 257 18.13 -13.43 -52.65
N LEU A 258 18.98 -12.47 -52.26
CA LEU A 258 19.67 -11.58 -53.20
C LEU A 258 20.63 -12.36 -54.12
N GLU A 259 21.41 -13.29 -53.56
CA GLU A 259 22.30 -14.18 -54.30
C GLU A 259 21.53 -15.03 -55.32
N ASN A 260 20.47 -15.72 -54.87
CA ASN A 260 19.65 -16.57 -55.74
C ASN A 260 18.92 -15.74 -56.80
N ALA A 261 18.38 -14.57 -56.44
CA ALA A 261 17.74 -13.66 -57.37
C ALA A 261 18.73 -13.15 -58.41
N PHE A 262 19.98 -12.86 -58.03
CA PHE A 262 21.04 -12.49 -58.95
C PHE A 262 21.33 -13.61 -59.96
N TYR A 263 21.47 -14.85 -59.49
CA TYR A 263 21.71 -16.00 -60.36
C TYR A 263 20.57 -16.30 -61.33
N VAL A 264 19.32 -16.03 -60.95
CA VAL A 264 18.16 -16.22 -61.83
C VAL A 264 17.97 -15.03 -62.78
N SER A 265 18.08 -13.80 -62.26
CA SER A 265 17.79 -12.58 -63.02
C SER A 265 18.87 -12.22 -64.04
N ALA A 266 20.16 -12.45 -63.76
CA ALA A 266 21.24 -12.13 -64.69
C ALA A 266 21.12 -12.86 -66.05
N PRO A 267 21.00 -14.21 -66.11
CA PRO A 267 20.74 -14.90 -67.38
C PRO A 267 19.32 -14.63 -67.89
N GLY A 268 18.34 -14.50 -67.00
CA GLY A 268 16.94 -14.19 -67.35
C GLY A 268 16.79 -12.88 -68.12
N LEU A 269 17.54 -11.84 -67.73
CA LEU A 269 17.55 -10.54 -68.40
C LEU A 269 18.12 -10.64 -69.82
N LEU A 270 19.26 -11.32 -69.99
CA LEU A 270 19.87 -11.51 -71.31
C LEU A 270 18.94 -12.30 -72.25
N ILE A 271 18.33 -13.37 -71.74
CA ILE A 271 17.38 -14.20 -72.50
C ILE A 271 16.12 -13.40 -72.84
N GLY A 272 15.57 -12.66 -71.87
CA GLY A 272 14.39 -11.82 -72.06
C GLY A 272 14.60 -10.71 -73.08
N CYS A 273 15.75 -10.01 -73.05
CA CYS A 273 16.10 -9.03 -74.06
C CYS A 273 16.16 -9.64 -75.47
N LYS A 274 16.78 -10.83 -75.63
CA LYS A 274 16.83 -11.53 -76.92
C LYS A 274 15.45 -12.00 -77.38
N LEU A 275 14.59 -12.45 -76.47
CA LEU A 275 13.21 -12.82 -76.79
C LEU A 275 12.43 -11.61 -77.31
N LEU A 276 12.45 -10.49 -76.58
CA LEU A 276 11.72 -9.27 -76.96
C LEU A 276 12.17 -8.74 -78.33
N VAL A 277 13.48 -8.74 -78.61
CA VAL A 277 14.02 -8.35 -79.92
C VAL A 277 13.63 -9.32 -81.03
N SER A 278 13.47 -10.61 -80.72
CA SER A 278 13.04 -11.60 -81.73
C SER A 278 11.53 -11.59 -81.99
N LEU A 279 10.72 -11.06 -81.07
CA LEU A 279 9.27 -10.88 -81.23
C LEU A 279 8.88 -9.60 -81.97
N THR A 280 9.77 -8.62 -82.10
CA THR A 280 9.53 -7.36 -82.82
C THR A 280 9.91 -7.39 -84.30
N LYS A 281 10.58 -8.46 -84.75
CA LYS A 281 10.89 -8.72 -86.16
C LYS A 281 9.84 -9.60 -86.80
#